data_AF-A0A972Y929-F1
#
_entry.id   AF-A0A972Y929-F1
#
_cell.length_a   1.000
_cell.length_b   1.000
_cell.length_c   1.000
_cell.angle_alpha   90.00
_cell.angle_beta   90.00
_cell.angle_gamma   90.00
#
_symmetry.space_group_name_H-M   'P 1'
#
loop_
_entity.id
_entity.type
_entity.pdbx_description
1 polymer ?
#
loop_
_entity_poly.entity_id
_entity_poly.type
_entity_poly.pdbx_seq_one_letter_code
_entity_poly.pdbx_strand_id
1 'polypeptide(L)'
;MAKFVLMLPHAPDRYTNLGEDEFMDLMKDYIGWVEEMSAKGKFEGGEKLLDEGGKIVTNKSGSIEVHDGPFAEVAEILGGYMVINAEDYDEAVEIARSHPHMKHNETIIIRQTDASADD
;
A
#
# COMPACT_ATOMS: atom_id res chain seq x y z
N MET A 1 5.53 -12.90 -15.49
CA MET A 1 4.46 -12.29 -14.67
C MET A 1 4.65 -10.78 -14.71
N ALA A 2 3.57 -10.03 -14.77
CA ALA A 2 3.62 -8.59 -14.63
C ALA A 2 3.76 -8.22 -13.15
N LYS A 3 4.38 -7.07 -12.88
CA LYS A 3 4.46 -6.50 -11.54
C LYS A 3 3.31 -5.51 -11.33
N PHE A 4 2.72 -5.57 -10.14
CA PHE A 4 1.66 -4.65 -9.73
C PHE A 4 2.04 -4.03 -8.39
N VAL A 5 1.70 -2.75 -8.23
CA VAL A 5 1.76 -2.03 -6.97
C VAL A 5 0.37 -2.02 -6.35
N LEU A 6 0.29 -2.48 -5.11
CA LEU A 6 -0.85 -2.28 -4.22
C LEU A 6 -0.54 -1.06 -3.35
N MET A 7 -1.36 -0.02 -3.45
CA MET A 7 -1.33 1.12 -2.54
C MET A 7 -2.42 0.94 -1.49
N LEU A 8 -2.08 1.22 -0.23
CA LEU A 8 -2.89 0.91 0.95
C LEU A 8 -3.31 2.21 1.67
N PRO A 9 -4.22 3.01 1.08
CA PRO A 9 -4.75 4.19 1.74
C PRO A 9 -5.62 3.80 2.94
N HIS A 10 -5.54 4.57 4.02
CA HIS A 10 -6.42 4.42 5.18
C HIS A 10 -6.59 5.75 5.91
N ALA A 11 -7.57 5.80 6.81
CA ALA A 11 -7.81 6.96 7.66
C ALA A 11 -6.58 7.24 8.57
N PRO A 12 -6.18 8.51 8.80
CA PRO A 12 -5.01 8.84 9.61
C PRO A 12 -5.03 8.28 11.04
N ASP A 13 -6.22 8.03 11.60
CA ASP A 13 -6.43 7.52 12.95
C ASP A 13 -6.64 5.99 13.00
N ARG A 14 -6.36 5.28 11.89
CA ARG A 14 -6.59 3.83 11.72
C ARG A 14 -6.08 2.97 12.87
N TYR A 15 -4.94 3.36 13.46
CA TYR A 15 -4.30 2.63 14.55
C TYR A 15 -4.49 3.28 15.92
N THR A 16 -4.93 4.55 15.97
CA THR A 16 -5.03 5.34 17.20
C THR A 16 -5.98 4.74 18.22
N ASN A 17 -7.01 4.02 17.76
CA ASN A 17 -8.05 3.45 18.61
C ASN A 17 -8.00 1.92 18.71
N LEU A 18 -6.96 1.26 18.18
CA LEU A 18 -6.82 -0.19 18.32
C LEU A 18 -6.27 -0.56 19.70
N GLY A 19 -6.83 -1.60 20.31
CA GLY A 19 -6.21 -2.22 21.48
C GLY A 19 -4.90 -2.92 21.11
N GLU A 20 -4.02 -3.14 22.09
CA GLU A 20 -2.73 -3.82 21.86
C GLU A 20 -2.91 -5.21 21.22
N ASP A 21 -3.86 -6.01 21.71
CA ASP A 21 -4.16 -7.34 21.17
C ASP A 21 -4.65 -7.27 19.72
N GLU A 22 -5.52 -6.31 19.40
CA GLU A 22 -6.06 -6.10 18.05
C GLU A 22 -4.95 -5.66 17.08
N PHE A 23 -4.05 -4.78 17.53
CA PHE A 23 -2.88 -4.39 16.75
C PHE A 23 -1.93 -5.57 16.50
N MET A 24 -1.66 -6.40 17.52
CA MET A 24 -0.81 -7.58 17.37
C MET A 24 -1.42 -8.61 16.41
N ASP A 25 -2.72 -8.87 16.51
CA ASP A 25 -3.43 -9.77 15.59
C ASP A 25 -3.38 -9.26 14.15
N LEU A 26 -3.58 -7.96 13.95
CA LEU A 26 -3.43 -7.32 12.65
C LEU A 26 -2.01 -7.51 12.08
N MET A 27 -0.98 -7.22 12.87
CA MET A 27 0.40 -7.40 12.44
C MET A 27 0.72 -8.85 12.08
N LYS A 28 0.18 -9.81 12.84
CA LYS A 28 0.33 -11.24 12.57
C LYS A 28 -0.34 -11.65 11.25
N ASP A 29 -1.53 -11.13 10.96
CA ASP A 29 -2.21 -11.37 9.68
C ASP A 29 -1.38 -10.86 8.50
N TYR A 30 -0.81 -9.66 8.61
CA TYR A 30 0.08 -9.08 7.58
C TYR A 30 1.32 -9.94 7.36
N ILE A 31 1.99 -10.36 8.44
CA ILE A 31 3.18 -11.22 8.36
C ILE A 31 2.83 -12.54 7.68
N GLY A 32 1.77 -13.22 8.13
CA GLY A 32 1.36 -14.50 7.56
C GLY A 32 1.00 -14.41 6.08
N TRP A 33 0.31 -13.34 5.68
CA TRP A 33 -0.01 -13.10 4.28
C TRP A 33 1.24 -12.87 3.43
N VAL A 34 2.19 -12.06 3.90
CA VAL A 34 3.47 -11.82 3.21
C VAL A 34 4.27 -13.10 3.05
N GLU A 35 4.35 -13.92 4.10
CA GLU A 35 5.03 -15.23 4.05
C GLU A 35 4.38 -16.15 3.01
N GLU A 36 3.04 -16.23 3.00
CA GLU A 36 2.30 -17.05 2.05
C GLU A 36 2.52 -16.59 0.60
N MET A 37 2.41 -15.29 0.32
CA MET A 37 2.59 -14.76 -1.04
C MET A 37 4.05 -14.86 -1.49
N SER A 38 5.01 -14.68 -0.58
CA SER A 38 6.44 -14.88 -0.88
C SER A 38 6.73 -16.33 -1.25
N ALA A 39 6.19 -17.30 -0.50
CA ALA A 39 6.34 -18.73 -0.81
C ALA A 39 5.75 -19.12 -2.18
N LYS A 40 4.75 -18.38 -2.66
CA LYS A 40 4.15 -18.54 -4.00
C LYS A 40 4.88 -17.75 -5.11
N GLY A 41 5.93 -16.98 -4.77
CA GLY A 41 6.61 -16.09 -5.72
C GLY A 41 5.75 -14.91 -6.19
N LYS A 42 4.71 -14.56 -5.42
CA LYS A 42 3.73 -13.50 -5.73
C LYS A 42 4.02 -12.19 -5.00
N PHE A 43 5.00 -12.15 -4.10
CA PHE A 43 5.40 -10.93 -3.38
C PHE A 43 6.86 -10.59 -3.67
N GLU A 44 7.12 -9.32 -4.01
CA GLU A 44 8.44 -8.78 -4.33
C GLU A 44 8.99 -7.88 -3.21
N GLY A 45 8.11 -7.23 -2.46
CA GLY A 45 8.50 -6.31 -1.38
C GLY A 45 7.41 -5.28 -1.09
N GLY A 46 7.62 -4.46 -0.06
CA GLY A 46 6.67 -3.43 0.36
C GLY A 46 7.04 -2.87 1.71
N GLU A 47 6.53 -1.68 2.03
CA GLU A 47 6.84 -1.00 3.29
C GLU A 47 5.61 -0.30 3.85
N LYS A 48 5.50 -0.33 5.20
CA LYS A 48 4.63 0.58 5.93
C LYS A 48 5.26 1.97 5.89
N LEU A 49 4.47 2.98 5.52
CA LEU A 49 4.86 4.37 5.61
C LEU A 49 4.45 4.94 6.97
N LEU A 50 5.15 5.98 7.43
CA LEU A 50 4.71 6.70 8.63
C LEU A 50 3.41 7.45 8.33
N ASP A 51 2.48 7.42 9.28
CA ASP A 51 1.19 8.09 9.13
C ASP A 51 1.33 9.62 9.28
N GLU A 52 2.36 10.06 10.00
CA GLU A 52 2.68 11.47 10.23
C GLU A 52 3.89 11.94 9.42
N GLY A 53 3.87 13.22 9.06
CA GLY A 53 4.98 13.90 8.41
C GLY A 53 4.99 13.78 6.88
N GLY A 54 6.18 13.88 6.29
CA GLY A 54 6.36 13.91 4.83
C GLY A 54 6.40 15.32 4.23
N LYS A 55 6.63 15.38 2.92
CA LYS A 55 6.73 16.62 2.13
C LYS A 55 6.14 16.37 0.74
N ILE A 56 5.35 17.32 0.26
CA ILE A 56 4.80 17.34 -1.09
C ILE A 56 5.59 18.38 -1.87
N VAL A 57 6.20 17.97 -2.98
CA VAL A 57 6.96 18.87 -3.84
C VAL A 57 6.22 19.00 -5.18
N THR A 58 5.83 20.22 -5.54
CA THR A 58 5.12 20.49 -6.80
C THR A 58 5.89 21.49 -7.64
N ASN A 59 5.93 21.26 -8.96
CA ASN A 59 6.46 22.24 -9.92
C ASN A 59 5.28 22.93 -10.62
N LYS A 60 5.06 24.21 -10.30
CA LYS A 60 4.06 25.05 -10.96
C LYS A 60 4.78 26.03 -11.89
N SER A 61 4.77 25.72 -13.18
CA SER A 61 5.31 26.60 -14.23
C SER A 61 6.78 27.00 -14.01
N GLY A 62 7.61 26.09 -13.53
CA GLY A 62 9.04 26.33 -13.24
C GLY A 62 9.32 26.81 -11.83
N SER A 63 8.30 27.06 -11.01
CA SER A 63 8.45 27.33 -9.58
C SER A 63 8.27 26.04 -8.77
N ILE A 64 9.27 25.70 -7.96
CA ILE A 64 9.21 24.56 -7.04
C ILE A 64 8.59 25.04 -5.73
N GLU A 65 7.43 24.49 -5.38
CA GLU A 65 6.78 24.69 -4.09
C GLU A 65 6.90 23.41 -3.25
N VAL A 66 7.16 23.57 -1.96
CA VAL A 66 7.21 22.47 -0.99
C VAL A 66 6.15 22.71 0.08
N HIS A 67 5.27 21.74 0.28
CA HIS A 67 4.23 21.74 1.30
C HIS A 67 4.47 20.60 2.28
N ASP A 68 4.05 20.78 3.54
CA ASP A 68 4.06 19.67 4.49
C ASP A 68 3.04 18.61 4.07
N GLY A 69 3.46 17.35 4.13
CA GLY A 69 2.62 16.19 3.86
C GLY A 69 1.95 15.65 5.13
N PRO A 70 1.29 14.48 5.04
CA PRO A 70 1.23 13.58 3.87
C PRO A 70 0.35 14.12 2.73
N PHE A 71 0.44 13.52 1.54
CA PHE A 71 -0.48 13.82 0.44
C PHE A 71 -1.87 13.30 0.79
N ALA A 72 -2.69 14.15 1.40
CA ALA A 72 -4.06 13.88 1.77
C ALA A 72 -4.99 14.69 0.86
N GLU A 73 -5.20 14.24 -0.38
CA GLU A 73 -6.28 14.80 -1.23
C GLU A 73 -7.68 14.34 -0.76
N VAL A 74 -7.74 13.37 0.16
CA VAL A 74 -8.96 12.75 0.69
C VAL A 74 -8.81 12.56 2.21
N ALA A 75 -9.86 12.18 2.93
CA ALA A 75 -9.85 11.78 4.35
C ALA A 75 -8.96 10.54 4.65
N GLU A 76 -8.03 10.20 3.76
CA GLU A 76 -7.15 9.04 3.80
C GLU A 76 -5.72 9.48 3.48
N ILE A 77 -4.76 8.78 4.05
CA ILE A 77 -3.33 8.90 3.78
C ILE A 77 -2.83 7.65 3.08
N LEU A 78 -1.78 7.76 2.27
CA LEU A 78 -1.08 6.58 1.77
C LEU A 78 -0.18 6.03 2.89
N GLY A 79 -0.68 5.05 3.63
CA GLY A 79 0.08 4.52 4.76
C GLY A 79 0.93 3.29 4.45
N GLY A 80 0.90 2.76 3.23
CA GLY A 80 1.76 1.65 2.83
C GLY A 80 1.65 1.32 1.35
N TYR A 81 2.63 0.55 0.86
CA TYR A 81 2.59 -0.03 -0.47
C TYR A 81 3.19 -1.43 -0.48
N MET A 82 2.80 -2.23 -1.47
CA MET A 82 3.36 -3.55 -1.74
C MET A 82 3.52 -3.75 -3.24
N VAL A 83 4.51 -4.54 -3.63
CA VAL A 83 4.75 -4.97 -5.00
C VAL A 83 4.51 -6.48 -5.08
N ILE A 84 3.63 -6.87 -5.98
CA ILE A 84 3.25 -8.27 -6.23
C ILE A 84 3.52 -8.66 -7.67
N ASN A 85 3.70 -9.96 -7.91
CA ASN A 85 3.68 -10.54 -9.24
C ASN A 85 2.32 -11.14 -9.51
N ALA A 86 1.74 -10.84 -10.66
CA ALA A 86 0.53 -11.49 -11.15
C ALA A 86 0.57 -11.68 -12.67
N GLU A 87 -0.21 -12.60 -13.20
CA GLU A 87 -0.35 -12.83 -14.64
C GLU A 87 -1.07 -11.65 -15.31
N ASP A 88 -2.12 -11.16 -14.66
CA ASP A 88 -2.97 -10.06 -15.12
C ASP A 88 -3.67 -9.35 -13.94
N TYR A 89 -4.57 -8.42 -14.25
CA TYR A 89 -5.36 -7.69 -13.26
C TYR A 89 -6.34 -8.58 -12.49
N ASP A 90 -6.86 -9.65 -13.10
CA ASP A 90 -7.81 -10.54 -12.43
C ASP A 90 -7.09 -11.31 -11.31
N GLU A 91 -5.90 -11.86 -11.58
CA GLU A 91 -5.09 -12.49 -10.55
C GLU A 91 -4.64 -11.46 -9.48
N ALA A 92 -4.25 -10.25 -9.89
CA ALA A 92 -3.89 -9.19 -8.93
C ALA A 92 -5.05 -8.82 -7.99
N VAL A 93 -6.29 -8.79 -8.50
CA VAL A 93 -7.51 -8.58 -7.71
C VAL A 93 -7.74 -9.72 -6.75
N GLU A 94 -7.58 -10.98 -7.16
CA GLU A 94 -7.73 -12.12 -6.25
C GLU A 94 -6.68 -12.13 -5.13
N ILE A 95 -5.42 -11.77 -5.45
CA ILE A 95 -4.38 -11.57 -4.45
C ILE A 95 -4.80 -10.46 -3.47
N ALA A 96 -5.24 -9.30 -3.97
CA ALA A 96 -5.70 -8.18 -3.14
C ALA A 96 -6.91 -8.53 -2.26
N ARG A 97 -7.86 -9.35 -2.75
CA ARG A 97 -9.01 -9.81 -1.96
C ARG A 97 -8.62 -10.64 -0.74
N SER A 98 -7.52 -11.38 -0.83
CA SER A 98 -6.99 -12.17 0.30
C SER A 98 -6.18 -11.34 1.29
N HIS A 99 -5.84 -10.09 0.95
CA HIS A 99 -4.96 -9.25 1.75
C HIS A 99 -5.64 -8.79 3.06
N PRO A 100 -4.93 -8.76 4.21
CA PRO A 100 -5.51 -8.39 5.51
C PRO A 100 -6.20 -7.03 5.57
N HIS A 101 -5.78 -6.06 4.74
CA HIS A 101 -6.42 -4.74 4.60
C HIS A 101 -7.92 -4.83 4.25
N MET A 102 -8.35 -5.90 3.55
CA MET A 102 -9.76 -6.10 3.22
C MET A 102 -10.63 -6.50 4.41
N LYS A 103 -10.05 -6.78 5.59
CA LYS A 103 -10.80 -7.10 6.81
C LYS A 103 -11.50 -5.89 7.44
N HIS A 104 -11.12 -4.66 7.09
CA HIS A 104 -11.53 -3.45 7.81
C HIS A 104 -12.28 -2.39 6.97
N ASN A 105 -13.00 -2.80 5.91
CA ASN A 105 -13.69 -1.89 4.99
C ASN A 105 -12.76 -0.81 4.40
N GLU A 106 -11.51 -1.19 4.15
CA GLU A 106 -10.46 -0.33 3.60
C GLU A 106 -10.36 -0.54 2.08
N THR A 107 -9.57 0.32 1.44
CA THR A 107 -9.37 0.31 -0.01
C THR A 107 -7.98 -0.19 -0.36
N ILE A 108 -7.86 -1.03 -1.39
CA ILE A 108 -6.59 -1.33 -2.05
C ILE A 108 -6.65 -0.77 -3.47
N ILE A 109 -5.69 0.08 -3.84
CA ILE A 109 -5.56 0.59 -5.21
C ILE A 109 -4.51 -0.28 -5.93
N ILE A 110 -4.91 -0.89 -7.05
CA ILE A 110 -4.06 -1.81 -7.84
C ILE A 110 -3.60 -1.14 -9.12
N ARG A 111 -2.29 -1.08 -9.35
CA ARG A 111 -1.70 -0.52 -10.59
C ARG A 111 -0.59 -1.42 -11.12
N GLN A 112 -0.64 -1.76 -12.40
CA GLN A 112 0.48 -2.43 -13.06
C GLN A 112 1.66 -1.46 -13.22
N THR A 113 2.88 -1.93 -13.01
CA THR A 113 4.09 -1.16 -13.34
C THR A 113 4.36 -1.24 -14.84
N ASP A 114 4.91 -0.18 -15.41
CA ASP A 114 5.37 -0.21 -16.80
C ASP A 114 6.75 -0.86 -16.89
N ALA A 115 6.81 -2.09 -17.41
CA ALA A 115 8.06 -2.83 -17.57
C ALA A 115 8.97 -2.27 -18.69
N SER A 116 8.47 -1.35 -19.53
CA SER A 116 9.28 -0.70 -20.57
C SER A 116 10.22 0.37 -20.03
N ALA A 117 10.11 0.72 -18.75
CA ALA A 117 10.99 1.69 -18.10
C ALA A 117 12.33 1.10 -17.59
N ASP A 118 12.47 -0.23 -17.64
CA ASP A 118 13.67 -0.96 -17.21
C ASP A 118 14.66 -1.27 -18.37
N ASP A 119 14.30 -0.91 -19.62
CA ASP A 119 15.12 -1.02 -20.85
C ASP A 119 15.81 0.31 -21.22
#